data_AF-A0A6I0K3I7-F1
#
_entry.id   AF-A0A6I0K3I7-F1
#
_cell.length_a   1.000
_cell.length_b   1.000
_cell.length_c   1.000
_cell.angle_alpha   90.00
_cell.angle_beta   90.00
_cell.angle_gamma   90.00
#
_symmetry.space_group_name_H-M   'P 1'
#
loop_
_entity.id
_entity.type
_entity.pdbx_description
1 polymer ?
#
loop_
_entity_poly.entity_id
_entity_poly.type
_entity_poly.pdbx_seq_one_letter_code
_entity_poly.pdbx_strand_id
1 'polypeptide(L)'
;MKTILTTLGVSLLVLAGCTGQKQAESNFIQENIDNAVAQETIQTDIIEKSGKILNPRTINKDGSIVYVPIDDWCSGFFPGNIWYTYELTGDKKWLPLAEKYTEALDSVQYLTWHHDVGFMVGCSYLNGYRFANKEEYKPVIIQTAKSLSTRFRPAAGVLQSWDADKGWQAQRGWKCPVIIDNMMNLELLFEASKLSGDSTYYNIAVKHADTTMKNHFRDDNSCYHVVDYDPVTGEVRKKQTAQGYADESAWARGQAWAIYGYTMCYRYTHDQKYL
;
A
#
# COMPACT_ATOMS: atom_id res chain seq x y z
N MET A 1 66.45 8.90 -41.22
CA MET A 1 66.49 8.84 -39.74
C MET A 1 65.76 10.05 -39.16
N LYS A 2 64.44 9.95 -38.92
CA LYS A 2 63.62 10.76 -37.98
C LYS A 2 62.10 10.54 -38.10
N THR A 3 61.64 9.40 -38.63
CA THR A 3 60.19 9.13 -38.76
C THR A 3 59.78 7.67 -38.59
N ILE A 4 60.65 6.81 -38.04
CA ILE A 4 60.38 5.38 -37.80
C ILE A 4 60.66 5.01 -36.32
N LEU A 5 60.53 5.97 -35.40
CA LEU A 5 60.76 5.72 -33.96
C LEU A 5 59.64 6.19 -33.04
N THR A 6 58.48 6.57 -33.59
CA THR A 6 57.31 7.01 -32.82
C THR A 6 56.09 6.11 -32.95
N THR A 7 56.18 5.03 -33.73
CA THR A 7 55.09 4.05 -33.88
C THR A 7 55.32 2.74 -33.14
N LEU A 8 56.50 2.52 -32.55
CA LEU A 8 56.77 1.32 -31.73
C LEU A 8 56.61 1.54 -30.21
N GLY A 9 56.45 2.80 -29.77
CA GLY A 9 56.29 3.14 -28.34
C GLY A 9 54.85 3.13 -27.84
N VAL A 10 53.85 3.08 -28.73
CA VAL A 10 52.43 3.08 -28.37
C VAL A 10 51.81 1.67 -28.42
N SER A 11 52.46 0.72 -29.10
CA SER A 11 51.95 -0.65 -29.22
C SER A 11 52.34 -1.59 -28.07
N LEU A 12 53.20 -1.15 -27.12
CA LEU A 12 53.58 -1.97 -25.95
C LEU A 12 52.88 -1.58 -24.64
N LEU A 13 52.03 -0.55 -24.63
CA LEU A 13 51.26 -0.15 -23.44
C LEU A 13 49.81 -0.68 -23.45
N VAL A 14 49.42 -1.46 -24.46
CA VAL A 14 48.05 -2.01 -24.58
C VAL A 14 47.94 -3.47 -24.10
N LEU A 15 49.04 -4.10 -23.65
CA LEU A 15 49.04 -5.52 -23.27
C LEU A 15 49.20 -5.80 -21.76
N ALA A 16 49.14 -4.77 -20.91
CA ALA A 16 49.29 -4.93 -19.45
C ALA A 16 48.23 -4.18 -18.62
N GLY A 17 47.02 -4.02 -19.15
CA GLY A 17 45.91 -3.40 -18.41
C GLY A 17 44.66 -4.24 -18.54
N CYS A 18 44.15 -4.69 -17.40
CA CYS A 18 42.88 -5.39 -17.24
C CYS A 18 42.88 -6.88 -17.63
N THR A 19 43.57 -7.70 -16.83
CA THR A 19 42.81 -8.80 -16.21
C THR A 19 41.69 -8.16 -15.41
N GLY A 20 40.58 -7.85 -16.08
CA GLY A 20 39.36 -7.50 -15.39
C GLY A 20 39.09 -8.67 -14.46
N GLN A 21 39.19 -8.44 -13.15
CA GLN A 21 38.37 -9.22 -12.24
C GLN A 21 36.99 -9.20 -12.88
N LYS A 22 36.46 -10.39 -13.18
CA LYS A 22 35.03 -10.55 -13.42
C LYS A 22 34.39 -9.88 -12.21
N GLN A 23 33.97 -8.63 -12.37
CA GLN A 23 33.15 -7.96 -11.39
C GLN A 23 31.96 -8.89 -11.32
N ALA A 24 31.81 -9.60 -10.20
CA ALA A 24 30.66 -10.46 -9.99
C ALA A 24 29.46 -9.61 -10.39
N GLU A 25 28.67 -10.06 -11.36
CA GLU A 25 27.47 -9.33 -11.77
C GLU A 25 26.67 -9.10 -10.49
N SER A 26 26.70 -7.85 -10.03
CA SER A 26 25.90 -7.37 -8.91
C SER A 26 24.47 -7.68 -9.30
N ASN A 27 23.87 -8.65 -8.62
CA ASN A 27 22.46 -8.93 -8.81
C ASN A 27 21.72 -7.86 -8.02
N PHE A 28 21.49 -6.71 -8.65
CA PHE A 28 20.81 -5.55 -8.08
C PHE A 28 19.55 -5.93 -7.29
N ILE A 29 18.76 -6.89 -7.79
CA ILE A 29 17.55 -7.35 -7.09
C ILE A 29 17.94 -8.07 -5.79
N GLN A 30 18.85 -9.05 -5.87
CA GLN A 30 19.29 -9.79 -4.70
C GLN A 30 19.96 -8.89 -3.65
N GLU A 31 20.79 -7.94 -4.07
CA GLU A 31 21.42 -6.98 -3.16
C GLU A 31 20.39 -6.14 -2.41
N ASN A 32 19.30 -5.73 -3.07
CA ASN A 32 18.21 -5.01 -2.41
C ASN A 32 17.40 -5.92 -1.47
N ILE A 33 17.19 -7.19 -1.82
CA ILE A 33 16.55 -8.18 -0.93
C ILE A 33 17.43 -8.39 0.32
N ASP A 34 18.73 -8.59 0.17
CA ASP A 34 19.66 -8.81 1.28
C ASP A 34 19.72 -7.58 2.20
N ASN A 35 19.72 -6.37 1.61
CA ASN A 35 19.64 -5.14 2.37
C ASN A 35 18.30 -5.01 3.14
N ALA A 36 17.16 -5.33 2.49
CA ALA A 36 15.86 -5.33 3.15
C ALA A 36 15.83 -6.32 4.32
N VAL A 37 16.33 -7.55 4.13
CA VAL A 37 16.49 -8.57 5.18
C VAL A 37 17.31 -8.05 6.35
N ALA A 38 18.42 -7.36 6.09
CA ALA A 38 19.27 -6.78 7.14
C ALA A 38 18.54 -5.69 7.93
N GLN A 39 17.85 -4.77 7.26
CA GLN A 39 17.09 -3.70 7.91
C GLN A 39 15.90 -4.24 8.71
N GLU A 40 15.15 -5.18 8.12
CA GLU A 40 14.01 -5.82 8.78
C GLU A 40 14.47 -6.59 10.02
N THR A 41 15.61 -7.30 9.95
CA THR A 41 16.19 -8.01 11.11
C THR A 41 16.53 -7.03 12.24
N ILE A 42 17.18 -5.91 11.93
CA ILE A 42 17.50 -4.87 12.92
C ILE A 42 16.22 -4.33 13.56
N GLN A 43 15.21 -4.03 12.74
CA GLN A 43 13.94 -3.49 13.21
C GLN A 43 13.20 -4.47 14.12
N THR A 44 13.09 -5.74 13.73
CA THR A 44 12.45 -6.77 14.54
C THR A 44 13.22 -7.02 15.83
N ASP A 45 14.55 -7.06 15.80
CA ASP A 45 15.37 -7.27 17.01
C ASP A 45 15.18 -6.15 18.04
N ILE A 46 15.12 -4.89 17.58
CA ILE A 46 14.86 -3.73 18.45
C ILE A 46 13.49 -3.86 19.12
N ILE A 47 12.46 -4.21 18.35
CA ILE A 47 11.08 -4.31 18.87
C ILE A 47 10.94 -5.52 19.80
N GLU A 48 11.45 -6.69 19.41
CA GLU A 48 11.39 -7.92 20.22
C GLU A 48 12.11 -7.74 21.56
N LYS A 49 13.26 -7.06 21.57
CA LYS A 49 13.99 -6.73 22.82
C LYS A 49 13.18 -5.83 23.76
N SER A 50 12.23 -5.06 23.24
CA SER A 50 11.35 -4.21 24.07
C SER A 50 10.27 -5.02 24.81
N GLY A 51 9.99 -6.25 24.37
CA GLY A 51 8.92 -7.10 24.91
C GLY A 51 7.50 -6.60 24.62
N LYS A 52 7.35 -5.63 23.72
CA LYS A 52 6.06 -5.01 23.35
C LYS A 52 5.69 -5.35 21.91
N ILE A 53 4.41 -5.25 21.58
CA ILE A 53 3.93 -5.25 20.21
C ILE A 53 3.88 -3.81 19.72
N LEU A 54 4.76 -3.46 18.78
CA LEU A 54 4.86 -2.10 18.25
C LEU A 54 4.92 -2.14 16.72
N ASN A 55 4.12 -1.29 16.08
CA ASN A 55 4.14 -1.13 14.62
C ASN A 55 4.89 0.17 14.27
N PRO A 56 6.08 0.11 13.66
CA PRO A 56 6.84 1.29 13.26
C PRO A 56 6.18 2.00 12.08
N ARG A 57 6.19 3.33 12.09
CA ARG A 57 5.61 4.17 11.02
C ARG A 57 6.62 5.08 10.35
N THR A 58 7.43 5.79 11.14
CA THR A 58 8.39 6.77 10.63
C THR A 58 9.48 7.02 11.67
N ILE A 59 10.45 7.86 11.33
CA ILE A 59 11.47 8.36 12.25
C ILE A 59 11.26 9.85 12.51
N ASN A 60 11.49 10.27 13.76
CA ASN A 60 11.58 11.67 14.13
C ASN A 60 12.91 12.27 13.66
N LYS A 61 13.01 13.61 13.70
CA LYS A 61 14.25 14.34 13.34
C LYS A 61 15.46 13.94 14.20
N ASP A 62 15.23 13.47 15.42
CA ASP A 62 16.28 13.01 16.35
C ASP A 62 16.67 11.53 16.14
N GLY A 63 16.07 10.85 15.15
CA GLY A 63 16.31 9.44 14.85
C GLY A 63 15.47 8.46 15.68
N SER A 64 14.63 8.92 16.61
CA SER A 64 13.73 8.04 17.35
C SER A 64 12.61 7.48 16.46
N ILE A 65 12.26 6.20 16.66
CA ILE A 65 11.21 5.54 15.90
C ILE A 65 9.83 5.95 16.44
N VAL A 66 8.95 6.38 15.54
CA VAL A 66 7.54 6.60 15.82
C VAL A 66 6.79 5.30 15.59
N TYR A 67 6.18 4.79 16.65
CA TYR A 67 5.29 3.63 16.61
C TYR A 67 3.83 4.08 16.62
N VAL A 68 2.96 3.26 16.03
CA VAL A 68 1.52 3.52 15.98
C VAL A 68 0.70 2.46 16.71
N PRO A 69 -0.48 2.84 17.24
CA PRO A 69 -1.42 1.88 17.81
C PRO A 69 -2.01 0.96 16.73
N ILE A 70 -2.69 -0.09 17.19
CA ILE A 70 -3.32 -1.11 16.33
C ILE A 70 -4.36 -0.50 15.37
N ASP A 71 -5.07 0.54 15.81
CA ASP A 71 -6.14 1.21 15.07
C ASP A 71 -5.66 2.37 14.16
N ASP A 72 -4.34 2.61 14.08
CA ASP A 72 -3.80 3.53 13.08
C ASP A 72 -3.78 2.87 11.69
N TRP A 73 -4.13 3.62 10.66
CA TRP A 73 -4.17 3.13 9.28
C TRP A 73 -2.86 2.50 8.77
N CYS A 74 -1.71 2.84 9.37
CA CYS A 74 -0.42 2.25 9.04
C CYS A 74 -0.14 0.87 9.68
N SER A 75 -0.98 0.41 10.62
CA SER A 75 -0.64 -0.73 11.50
C SER A 75 -0.41 -2.05 10.76
N GLY A 76 -1.03 -2.23 9.59
CA GLY A 76 -0.86 -3.45 8.77
C GLY A 76 0.40 -3.50 7.92
N PHE A 77 1.12 -2.38 7.73
CA PHE A 77 2.26 -2.36 6.81
C PHE A 77 3.48 -3.12 7.36
N PHE A 78 3.74 -3.00 8.66
CA PHE A 78 4.88 -3.69 9.27
C PHE A 78 4.77 -5.22 9.19
N PRO A 79 3.69 -5.87 9.68
CA PRO A 79 3.52 -7.31 9.45
C PRO A 79 3.50 -7.67 7.95
N GLY A 80 2.97 -6.79 7.09
CA GLY A 80 3.02 -7.00 5.63
C GLY A 80 4.43 -7.04 5.05
N ASN A 81 5.35 -6.21 5.52
CA ASN A 81 6.76 -6.24 5.12
C ASN A 81 7.43 -7.55 5.55
N ILE A 82 7.14 -8.04 6.76
CA ILE A 82 7.67 -9.32 7.24
C ILE A 82 7.14 -10.48 6.37
N TRP A 83 5.85 -10.48 6.02
CA TRP A 83 5.26 -11.44 5.10
C TRP A 83 5.91 -11.43 3.71
N TYR A 84 6.16 -10.24 3.14
CA TYR A 84 6.90 -10.13 1.87
C TYR A 84 8.35 -10.59 2.00
N THR A 85 9.01 -10.32 3.13
CA THR A 85 10.38 -10.79 3.36
C THR A 85 10.42 -12.31 3.43
N TYR A 86 9.43 -12.96 4.05
CA TYR A 86 9.26 -14.41 3.98
C TYR A 86 9.07 -14.89 2.53
N GLU A 87 8.15 -14.30 1.77
CA GLU A 87 7.88 -14.68 0.38
C GLU A 87 9.13 -14.55 -0.52
N LEU A 88 9.90 -13.48 -0.37
CA LEU A 88 11.09 -13.20 -1.17
C LEU A 88 12.27 -14.13 -0.85
N THR A 89 12.36 -14.61 0.39
CA THR A 89 13.55 -15.33 0.87
C THR A 89 13.32 -16.81 1.15
N GLY A 90 12.07 -17.21 1.43
CA GLY A 90 11.71 -18.53 1.95
C GLY A 90 12.23 -18.81 3.36
N ASP A 91 12.81 -17.82 4.06
CA ASP A 91 13.41 -18.02 5.39
C ASP A 91 12.32 -18.12 6.46
N LYS A 92 12.19 -19.31 7.05
CA LYS A 92 11.17 -19.64 8.05
C LYS A 92 11.32 -18.85 9.36
N LYS A 93 12.43 -18.16 9.61
CA LYS A 93 12.57 -17.29 10.79
C LYS A 93 11.52 -16.17 10.82
N TRP A 94 11.03 -15.75 9.64
CA TRP A 94 10.07 -14.66 9.51
C TRP A 94 8.65 -15.06 9.88
N LEU A 95 8.28 -16.32 9.72
CA LEU A 95 6.92 -16.82 9.98
C LEU A 95 6.39 -16.48 11.38
N PRO A 96 7.08 -16.84 12.49
CA PRO A 96 6.57 -16.53 13.83
C PRO A 96 6.44 -15.02 14.10
N LEU A 97 7.29 -14.20 13.49
CA LEU A 97 7.19 -12.74 13.61
C LEU A 97 5.98 -12.22 12.82
N ALA A 98 5.83 -12.66 11.56
CA ALA A 98 4.73 -12.24 10.70
C ALA A 98 3.37 -12.59 11.30
N GLU A 99 3.23 -13.81 11.84
CA GLU A 99 2.05 -14.27 12.58
C GLU A 99 1.79 -13.41 13.83
N LYS A 100 2.79 -13.24 14.69
CA LYS A 100 2.69 -12.46 15.93
C LYS A 100 2.19 -11.02 15.70
N TYR A 101 2.78 -10.32 14.73
CA TYR A 101 2.40 -8.93 14.45
C TYR A 101 1.09 -8.82 13.66
N THR A 102 0.74 -9.81 12.84
CA THR A 102 -0.55 -9.88 12.15
C THR A 102 -1.68 -10.11 13.15
N GLU A 103 -1.55 -11.11 14.01
CA GLU A 103 -2.60 -11.53 14.96
C GLU A 103 -2.86 -10.50 16.05
N ALA A 104 -1.88 -9.64 16.34
CA ALA A 104 -2.10 -8.49 17.20
C ALA A 104 -3.09 -7.46 16.62
N LEU A 105 -3.41 -7.52 15.33
CA LEU A 105 -4.37 -6.65 14.67
C LEU A 105 -5.79 -7.22 14.63
N ASP A 106 -6.10 -8.30 15.36
CA ASP A 106 -7.40 -8.99 15.30
C ASP A 106 -8.60 -8.05 15.51
N SER A 107 -8.48 -7.07 16.40
CA SER A 107 -9.57 -6.12 16.70
C SER A 107 -9.93 -5.20 15.52
N VAL A 108 -9.04 -5.04 14.54
CA VAL A 108 -9.25 -4.20 13.35
C VAL A 108 -10.45 -4.65 12.53
N GLN A 109 -10.78 -5.95 12.55
CA GLN A 109 -11.89 -6.51 11.79
C GLN A 109 -13.27 -5.94 12.15
N TYR A 110 -13.38 -5.26 13.29
CA TYR A 110 -14.61 -4.63 13.76
C TYR A 110 -14.64 -3.10 13.59
N LEU A 111 -13.57 -2.50 13.07
CA LEU A 111 -13.51 -1.05 12.85
C LEU A 111 -14.37 -0.66 11.65
N THR A 112 -15.26 0.31 11.86
CA THR A 112 -16.24 0.76 10.86
C THR A 112 -16.17 2.26 10.57
N TRP A 113 -15.27 3.00 11.23
CA TRP A 113 -15.22 4.47 11.22
C TRP A 113 -14.24 5.07 10.20
N HIS A 114 -13.43 4.26 9.53
CA HIS A 114 -12.61 4.67 8.39
C HIS A 114 -12.37 3.52 7.40
N HIS A 115 -11.97 3.86 6.18
CA HIS A 115 -11.83 2.91 5.09
C HIS A 115 -10.50 2.12 5.09
N ASP A 116 -9.49 2.60 5.82
CA ASP A 116 -8.13 2.03 5.79
C ASP A 116 -8.00 0.65 6.42
N VAL A 117 -9.09 0.08 6.95
CA VAL A 117 -9.14 -1.33 7.36
C VAL A 117 -8.74 -2.27 6.22
N GLY A 118 -8.91 -1.83 4.96
CA GLY A 118 -8.39 -2.51 3.77
C GLY A 118 -6.85 -2.58 3.75
N PHE A 119 -6.15 -1.48 4.04
CA PHE A 119 -4.69 -1.51 4.23
C PHE A 119 -4.30 -2.38 5.42
N MET A 120 -4.96 -2.17 6.56
CA MET A 120 -4.57 -2.80 7.81
C MET A 120 -4.66 -4.33 7.74
N VAL A 121 -5.79 -4.87 7.26
CA VAL A 121 -6.02 -6.31 7.15
C VAL A 121 -5.53 -6.88 5.82
N GLY A 122 -5.56 -6.08 4.75
CA GLY A 122 -5.06 -6.47 3.43
C GLY A 122 -3.54 -6.65 3.39
N CYS A 123 -2.78 -5.82 4.13
CA CYS A 123 -1.33 -5.98 4.22
C CYS A 123 -0.91 -7.04 5.25
N SER A 124 -1.74 -7.36 6.24
CA SER A 124 -1.42 -8.32 7.31
C SER A 124 -2.06 -9.70 7.04
N TYR A 125 -3.29 -9.92 7.48
CA TYR A 125 -4.01 -11.19 7.38
C TYR A 125 -4.12 -11.72 5.95
N LEU A 126 -4.43 -10.87 4.97
CA LEU A 126 -4.53 -11.32 3.58
C LEU A 126 -3.18 -11.77 3.01
N ASN A 127 -2.06 -11.18 3.44
CA ASN A 127 -0.73 -11.67 3.06
C ASN A 127 -0.37 -12.98 3.76
N GLY A 128 -0.72 -13.15 5.04
CA GLY A 128 -0.58 -14.45 5.71
C GLY A 128 -1.38 -15.56 5.02
N TYR A 129 -2.59 -15.23 4.54
CA TYR A 129 -3.37 -16.14 3.71
C TYR A 129 -2.66 -16.48 2.38
N ARG A 130 -2.13 -15.46 1.68
CA ARG A 130 -1.50 -15.63 0.35
C ARG A 130 -0.16 -16.37 0.39
N PHE A 131 0.74 -16.00 1.30
CA PHE A 131 2.13 -16.46 1.26
C PHE A 131 2.38 -17.66 2.17
N ALA A 132 1.55 -17.87 3.19
CA ALA A 132 1.72 -18.97 4.16
C ALA A 132 0.49 -19.89 4.28
N ASN A 133 -0.52 -19.73 3.41
CA ASN A 133 -1.73 -20.56 3.40
C ASN A 133 -2.41 -20.62 4.77
N LYS A 134 -2.45 -19.49 5.49
CA LYS A 134 -3.14 -19.32 6.77
C LYS A 134 -4.65 -19.28 6.55
N GLU A 135 -5.22 -20.46 6.30
CA GLU A 135 -6.65 -20.69 6.07
C GLU A 135 -7.52 -20.14 7.22
N GLU A 136 -7.01 -20.19 8.44
CA GLU A 136 -7.61 -19.63 9.65
C GLU A 136 -7.80 -18.11 9.62
N TYR A 137 -7.14 -17.39 8.70
CA TYR A 137 -7.28 -15.93 8.55
C TYR A 137 -8.48 -15.51 7.69
N LYS A 138 -9.10 -16.45 6.93
CA LYS A 138 -10.26 -16.16 6.08
C LYS A 138 -11.42 -15.47 6.82
N PRO A 139 -11.84 -15.90 8.03
CA PRO A 139 -12.92 -15.25 8.75
C PRO A 139 -12.65 -13.78 9.06
N VAL A 140 -11.40 -13.44 9.44
CA VAL A 140 -10.99 -12.06 9.75
C VAL A 140 -11.03 -11.19 8.49
N ILE A 141 -10.54 -11.70 7.36
CA ILE A 141 -10.58 -11.00 6.05
C ILE A 141 -12.03 -10.68 5.66
N ILE A 142 -12.92 -11.68 5.72
CA ILE A 142 -14.34 -11.52 5.36
C ILE A 142 -15.04 -10.59 6.34
N GLN A 143 -14.79 -10.72 7.65
CA GLN A 143 -15.38 -9.85 8.66
C GLN A 143 -14.95 -8.40 8.47
N THR A 144 -13.68 -8.16 8.15
CA THR A 144 -13.19 -6.81 7.85
C THR A 144 -13.84 -6.24 6.59
N ALA A 145 -14.05 -7.05 5.54
CA ALA A 145 -14.77 -6.62 4.35
C ALA A 145 -16.24 -6.24 4.65
N LYS A 146 -16.91 -6.93 5.58
CA LYS A 146 -18.23 -6.52 6.08
C LYS A 146 -18.15 -5.16 6.76
N SER A 147 -17.20 -4.96 7.66
CA SER A 147 -17.00 -3.70 8.35
C SER A 147 -16.71 -2.54 7.39
N LEU A 148 -15.83 -2.75 6.40
CA LEU A 148 -15.57 -1.78 5.34
C LEU A 148 -16.84 -1.46 4.53
N SER A 149 -17.64 -2.48 4.21
CA SER A 149 -18.87 -2.32 3.42
C SER A 149 -19.93 -1.46 4.11
N THR A 150 -19.92 -1.36 5.45
CA THR A 150 -20.81 -0.43 6.18
C THR A 150 -20.58 1.04 5.83
N ARG A 151 -19.41 1.36 5.25
CA ARG A 151 -19.06 2.70 4.80
C ARG A 151 -19.57 3.02 3.40
N PHE A 152 -20.19 2.07 2.71
CA PHE A 152 -20.79 2.33 1.41
C PHE A 152 -21.97 3.30 1.54
N ARG A 153 -22.03 4.28 0.64
CA ARG A 153 -23.10 5.28 0.53
C ARG A 153 -23.81 5.07 -0.79
N PRO A 154 -24.96 4.36 -0.83
CA PRO A 154 -25.57 3.92 -2.08
C PRO A 154 -25.91 5.04 -3.07
N ALA A 155 -26.37 6.20 -2.58
CA ALA A 155 -26.71 7.34 -3.44
C ALA A 155 -25.48 7.87 -4.20
N ALA A 156 -24.36 8.03 -3.50
CA ALA A 156 -23.10 8.44 -4.10
C ALA A 156 -22.38 7.30 -4.83
N GLY A 157 -22.63 6.04 -4.47
CA GLY A 157 -21.94 4.88 -5.05
C GLY A 157 -20.49 4.74 -4.61
N VAL A 158 -20.16 5.17 -3.39
CA VAL A 158 -18.77 5.20 -2.88
C VAL A 158 -18.68 4.67 -1.45
N LEU A 159 -17.54 4.11 -1.09
CA LEU A 159 -17.10 3.95 0.29
C LEU A 159 -16.66 5.32 0.83
N GLN A 160 -17.27 5.77 1.92
CA GLN A 160 -16.87 6.98 2.62
C GLN A 160 -15.52 6.75 3.32
N SER A 161 -14.55 7.64 3.12
CA SER A 161 -13.19 7.39 3.59
C SER A 161 -12.99 7.62 5.08
N TRP A 162 -13.52 8.73 5.61
CA TRP A 162 -13.49 9.07 7.03
C TRP A 162 -14.85 9.52 7.50
N ASP A 163 -15.13 9.30 8.78
CA ASP A 163 -16.21 10.03 9.44
C ASP A 163 -15.85 11.52 9.46
N ALA A 164 -16.82 12.36 9.13
CA ALA A 164 -16.64 13.80 8.92
C ALA A 164 -17.36 14.64 9.98
N ASP A 165 -17.81 14.01 11.07
CA ASP A 165 -18.57 14.63 12.16
C ASP A 165 -17.68 15.21 13.27
N LYS A 166 -16.39 14.87 13.29
CA LYS A 166 -15.42 15.29 14.33
C LYS A 166 -14.06 15.68 13.77
N GLY A 167 -13.23 16.24 14.64
CA GLY A 167 -11.82 16.52 14.36
C GLY A 167 -11.59 17.57 13.27
N TRP A 168 -10.44 17.47 12.61
CA TRP A 168 -10.08 18.40 11.53
C TRP A 168 -10.95 18.18 10.28
N GLN A 169 -11.48 16.97 10.08
CA GLN A 169 -12.38 16.65 8.97
C GLN A 169 -13.69 17.45 9.04
N ALA A 170 -14.29 17.56 10.23
CA ALA A 170 -15.47 18.39 10.45
C ALA A 170 -15.22 19.86 10.12
N GLN A 171 -14.02 20.37 10.42
CA GLN A 171 -13.64 21.76 10.11
C GLN A 171 -13.53 22.02 8.59
N ARG A 172 -13.41 20.98 7.75
CA ARG A 172 -13.44 21.10 6.28
C ARG A 172 -14.88 21.24 5.74
N GLY A 173 -15.89 20.91 6.54
CA GLY A 173 -17.30 20.94 6.15
C GLY A 173 -17.70 19.83 5.16
N TRP A 174 -16.93 18.73 5.13
CA TRP A 174 -17.25 17.54 4.34
C TRP A 174 -18.43 16.79 4.95
N LYS A 175 -19.19 16.07 4.11
CA LYS A 175 -20.28 15.17 4.53
C LYS A 175 -19.94 13.72 4.23
N CYS A 176 -19.40 13.46 3.04
CA CYS A 176 -18.99 12.15 2.58
C CYS A 176 -17.67 12.30 1.81
N PRO A 177 -16.55 12.56 2.52
CA PRO A 177 -15.25 12.68 1.88
C PRO A 177 -14.79 11.31 1.37
N VAL A 178 -14.34 11.28 0.12
CA VAL A 178 -13.72 10.12 -0.52
C VAL A 178 -12.33 10.50 -0.99
N ILE A 179 -11.31 9.77 -0.54
CA ILE A 179 -9.92 9.98 -0.91
C ILE A 179 -9.40 8.92 -1.87
N ILE A 180 -8.39 9.28 -2.67
CA ILE A 180 -7.92 8.44 -3.78
C ILE A 180 -7.21 7.14 -3.33
N ASP A 181 -6.58 7.15 -2.15
CA ASP A 181 -6.12 5.94 -1.43
C ASP A 181 -7.23 4.93 -1.15
N ASN A 182 -8.50 5.34 -1.11
CA ASN A 182 -9.61 4.40 -0.94
C ASN A 182 -9.65 3.35 -2.07
N MET A 183 -9.05 3.64 -3.23
CA MET A 183 -8.85 2.65 -4.31
C MET A 183 -8.00 1.46 -3.89
N MET A 184 -7.01 1.66 -3.01
CA MET A 184 -6.14 0.58 -2.52
C MET A 184 -6.90 -0.39 -1.61
N ASN A 185 -7.94 0.10 -0.93
CA ASN A 185 -8.71 -0.67 0.03
C ASN A 185 -9.74 -1.60 -0.63
N LEU A 186 -9.97 -1.47 -1.94
CA LEU A 186 -10.92 -2.31 -2.68
C LEU A 186 -10.42 -3.76 -2.85
N GLU A 187 -9.10 -3.99 -2.77
CA GLU A 187 -8.53 -5.33 -2.88
C GLU A 187 -9.10 -6.28 -1.82
N LEU A 188 -9.30 -5.78 -0.60
CA LEU A 188 -9.93 -6.54 0.49
C LEU A 188 -11.34 -7.00 0.11
N LEU A 189 -12.14 -6.13 -0.53
CA LEU A 189 -13.50 -6.46 -0.96
C LEU A 189 -13.50 -7.49 -2.09
N PHE A 190 -12.62 -7.35 -3.08
CA PHE A 190 -12.51 -8.33 -4.16
C PHE A 190 -12.09 -9.70 -3.64
N GLU A 191 -11.13 -9.76 -2.72
CA GLU A 191 -10.72 -11.02 -2.10
C GLU A 191 -11.82 -11.62 -1.23
N ALA A 192 -12.54 -10.81 -0.45
CA ALA A 192 -13.67 -11.30 0.33
C ALA A 192 -14.76 -11.91 -0.55
N SER A 193 -15.04 -11.34 -1.73
CA SER A 193 -15.95 -11.96 -2.71
C SER A 193 -15.45 -13.32 -3.20
N LYS A 194 -14.15 -13.44 -3.53
CA LYS A 194 -13.56 -14.74 -3.92
C LYS A 194 -13.64 -15.78 -2.81
N LEU A 195 -13.37 -15.37 -1.57
CA LEU A 195 -13.32 -16.26 -0.41
C LEU A 195 -14.70 -16.72 0.06
N SER A 196 -15.69 -15.85 0.01
CA SER A 196 -17.04 -16.11 0.54
C SER A 196 -18.06 -16.54 -0.52
N GLY A 197 -17.82 -16.22 -1.80
CA GLY A 197 -18.82 -16.33 -2.87
C GLY A 197 -19.87 -15.21 -2.86
N ASP A 198 -19.83 -14.27 -1.91
CA ASP A 198 -20.77 -13.15 -1.84
C ASP A 198 -20.36 -12.04 -2.82
N SER A 199 -21.16 -11.85 -3.87
CA SER A 199 -20.94 -10.83 -4.91
C SER A 199 -21.12 -9.39 -4.42
N THR A 200 -21.68 -9.18 -3.21
CA THR A 200 -21.92 -7.84 -2.66
C THR A 200 -20.63 -7.03 -2.57
N TYR A 201 -19.53 -7.63 -2.09
CA TYR A 201 -18.25 -6.93 -1.95
C TYR A 201 -17.67 -6.51 -3.31
N TYR A 202 -17.72 -7.39 -4.31
CA TYR A 202 -17.32 -7.11 -5.69
C TYR A 202 -18.12 -5.94 -6.27
N ASN A 203 -19.45 -5.97 -6.11
CA ASN A 203 -20.32 -4.92 -6.65
C ASN A 203 -20.05 -3.56 -6.00
N ILE A 204 -19.81 -3.52 -4.68
CA ILE A 204 -19.41 -2.30 -3.96
C ILE A 204 -18.07 -1.79 -4.49
N ALA A 205 -17.07 -2.67 -4.65
CA ALA A 205 -15.74 -2.31 -5.12
C ALA A 205 -15.76 -1.72 -6.54
N VAL A 206 -16.45 -2.39 -7.47
CA VAL A 206 -16.63 -1.90 -8.86
C VAL A 206 -17.37 -0.57 -8.86
N LYS A 207 -18.46 -0.45 -8.10
CA LYS A 207 -19.24 0.79 -8.07
C LYS A 207 -18.45 1.98 -7.53
N HIS A 208 -17.62 1.76 -6.51
CA HIS A 208 -16.70 2.76 -6.00
C HIS A 208 -15.65 3.15 -7.05
N ALA A 209 -14.97 2.18 -7.67
CA ALA A 209 -13.95 2.43 -8.68
C ALA A 209 -14.50 3.23 -9.88
N ASP A 210 -15.70 2.89 -10.36
CA ASP A 210 -16.41 3.60 -11.43
C ASP A 210 -16.72 5.05 -11.05
N THR A 211 -17.19 5.26 -9.82
CA THR A 211 -17.53 6.60 -9.35
C THR A 211 -16.29 7.46 -9.12
N THR A 212 -15.22 6.87 -8.59
CA THR A 212 -13.91 7.52 -8.43
C THR A 212 -13.34 7.90 -9.80
N MET A 213 -13.47 7.04 -10.81
CA MET A 213 -12.94 7.30 -12.16
C MET A 213 -13.62 8.53 -12.78
N LYS A 214 -14.94 8.64 -12.59
CA LYS A 214 -15.73 9.76 -13.09
C LYS A 214 -15.37 11.10 -12.42
N ASN A 215 -15.04 11.10 -11.13
CA ASN A 215 -15.06 12.32 -10.33
C ASN A 215 -13.69 12.76 -9.81
N HIS A 216 -12.76 11.84 -9.54
CA HIS A 216 -11.46 12.16 -8.96
C HIS A 216 -10.44 12.65 -9.98
N PHE A 217 -10.66 12.45 -11.27
CA PHE A 217 -9.72 12.84 -12.31
C PHE A 217 -10.07 14.21 -12.91
N ARG A 218 -9.01 14.94 -13.28
CA ARG A 218 -9.06 16.14 -14.11
C ARG A 218 -8.87 15.74 -15.58
N ASP A 219 -9.09 16.67 -16.49
CA ASP A 219 -8.97 16.43 -17.94
C ASP A 219 -7.55 16.03 -18.37
N ASP A 220 -6.53 16.38 -17.58
CA ASP A 220 -5.12 16.03 -17.81
C ASP A 220 -4.70 14.70 -17.15
N ASN A 221 -5.67 13.92 -16.65
CA ASN A 221 -5.50 12.67 -15.90
C ASN A 221 -4.80 12.80 -14.54
N SER A 222 -4.51 14.02 -14.06
CA SER A 222 -4.12 14.20 -12.66
C SER A 222 -5.34 14.01 -11.75
N CYS A 223 -5.16 13.32 -10.63
CA CYS A 223 -6.25 13.13 -9.67
C CYS A 223 -6.28 14.20 -8.56
N TYR A 224 -7.48 14.55 -8.10
CA TYR A 224 -7.69 15.19 -6.80
C TYR A 224 -7.36 14.20 -5.69
N HIS A 225 -7.05 14.72 -4.49
CA HIS A 225 -6.92 13.87 -3.33
C HIS A 225 -8.31 13.54 -2.77
N VAL A 226 -9.15 14.54 -2.48
CA VAL A 226 -10.47 14.38 -1.84
C VAL A 226 -11.59 14.80 -2.80
N VAL A 227 -12.64 14.00 -2.91
CA VAL A 227 -13.95 14.42 -3.47
C VAL A 227 -15.00 14.22 -2.39
N ASP A 228 -15.72 15.29 -2.05
CA ASP A 228 -16.81 15.26 -1.07
C ASP A 228 -18.16 15.16 -1.80
N TYR A 229 -19.01 14.25 -1.33
CA TYR A 229 -20.34 14.00 -1.91
C TYR A 229 -21.45 14.40 -0.94
N ASP A 230 -22.64 14.68 -1.46
CA ASP A 230 -23.85 14.67 -0.66
C ASP A 230 -24.32 13.22 -0.46
N PRO A 231 -24.45 12.73 0.78
CA PRO A 231 -24.77 11.33 1.04
C PRO A 231 -26.22 10.96 0.71
N VAL A 232 -27.10 11.95 0.50
CA VAL A 232 -28.51 11.74 0.16
C VAL A 232 -28.70 11.74 -1.37
N THR A 233 -28.14 12.72 -2.07
CA THR A 233 -28.33 12.86 -3.53
C THR A 233 -27.26 12.17 -4.35
N GLY A 234 -26.07 11.96 -3.79
CA GLY A 234 -24.90 11.44 -4.50
C GLY A 234 -24.14 12.48 -5.33
N GLU A 235 -24.53 13.74 -5.27
CA GLU A 235 -23.89 14.82 -6.03
C GLU A 235 -22.53 15.21 -5.44
N VAL A 236 -21.57 15.56 -6.31
CA VAL A 236 -20.28 16.10 -5.90
C VAL A 236 -20.48 17.50 -5.32
N ARG A 237 -20.01 17.71 -4.10
CA ARG A 237 -20.06 19.01 -3.39
C ARG A 237 -18.78 19.80 -3.57
N LYS A 238 -17.61 19.13 -3.43
CA LYS A 238 -16.29 19.76 -3.50
C LYS A 238 -15.24 18.78 -4.02
N LYS A 239 -14.21 19.28 -4.70
CA LYS A 239 -12.97 18.55 -5.02
C LYS A 239 -11.79 19.30 -4.44
N GLN A 240 -11.04 18.67 -3.54
CA GLN A 240 -10.07 19.34 -2.67
C GLN A 240 -8.84 18.47 -2.38
N THR A 241 -7.94 19.00 -1.56
CA THR A 241 -6.81 18.26 -1.01
C THR A 241 -6.85 18.13 0.51
N ALA A 242 -6.20 17.09 1.05
CA ALA A 242 -5.88 17.00 2.47
C ALA A 242 -4.37 17.00 2.76
N GLN A 243 -3.54 16.62 1.76
CA GLN A 243 -2.08 16.44 1.92
C GLN A 243 -1.26 17.02 0.75
N GLY A 244 -1.91 17.37 -0.36
CA GLY A 244 -1.25 18.05 -1.47
C GLY A 244 -1.02 19.53 -1.15
N TYR A 245 -0.20 20.18 -1.98
CA TYR A 245 0.13 21.60 -1.82
C TYR A 245 -1.10 22.52 -1.93
N ALA A 246 -1.99 22.24 -2.88
CA ALA A 246 -3.23 22.96 -3.14
C ALA A 246 -4.34 22.00 -3.63
N ASP A 247 -5.60 22.44 -3.62
CA ASP A 247 -6.74 21.66 -4.12
C ASP A 247 -6.57 21.28 -5.61
N GLU A 248 -5.92 22.15 -6.38
CA GLU A 248 -5.61 21.98 -7.80
C GLU A 248 -4.28 21.23 -8.04
N SER A 249 -3.47 21.00 -7.00
CA SER A 249 -2.19 20.31 -7.15
C SER A 249 -2.35 18.81 -7.42
N ALA A 250 -1.33 18.22 -8.06
CA ALA A 250 -1.21 16.78 -8.26
C ALA A 250 -0.28 16.19 -7.19
N TRP A 251 -0.85 15.73 -6.08
CA TRP A 251 -0.08 15.09 -5.02
C TRP A 251 0.46 13.72 -5.47
N ALA A 252 1.79 13.58 -5.50
CA ALA A 252 2.46 12.43 -6.11
C ALA A 252 2.00 11.07 -5.58
N ARG A 253 1.86 10.90 -4.25
CA ARG A 253 1.38 9.64 -3.67
C ARG A 253 -0.09 9.37 -4.01
N GLY A 254 -0.92 10.40 -4.16
CA GLY A 254 -2.29 10.25 -4.65
C GLY A 254 -2.34 9.73 -6.08
N GLN A 255 -1.46 10.23 -6.96
CA GLN A 255 -1.33 9.70 -8.32
C GLN A 255 -0.89 8.23 -8.30
N ALA A 256 0.06 7.87 -7.42
CA ALA A 256 0.51 6.49 -7.28
C ALA A 256 -0.62 5.55 -6.82
N TRP A 257 -1.47 5.99 -5.89
CA TRP A 257 -2.66 5.24 -5.47
C TRP A 257 -3.69 5.06 -6.57
N ALA A 258 -3.90 6.08 -7.41
CA ALA A 258 -4.74 5.94 -8.59
C ALA A 258 -4.17 4.88 -9.55
N ILE A 259 -2.90 5.00 -9.93
CA ILE A 259 -2.24 4.07 -10.87
C ILE A 259 -2.32 2.63 -10.35
N TYR A 260 -1.92 2.41 -9.09
CA TYR A 260 -1.95 1.07 -8.50
C TYR A 260 -3.39 0.58 -8.38
N GLY A 261 -4.29 1.39 -7.83
CA GLY A 261 -5.67 1.03 -7.56
C GLY A 261 -6.44 0.60 -8.82
N TYR A 262 -6.26 1.30 -9.94
CA TYR A 262 -6.89 0.92 -11.21
C TYR A 262 -6.24 -0.30 -11.85
N THR A 263 -4.91 -0.44 -11.77
CA THR A 263 -4.23 -1.67 -12.17
C THR A 263 -4.75 -2.88 -11.39
N MET A 264 -4.97 -2.72 -10.09
CA MET A 264 -5.56 -3.73 -9.22
C MET A 264 -7.01 -4.02 -9.60
N CYS A 265 -7.84 -3.00 -9.86
CA CYS A 265 -9.22 -3.19 -10.33
C CYS A 265 -9.26 -3.98 -11.65
N TYR A 266 -8.39 -3.67 -12.61
CA TYR A 266 -8.27 -4.44 -13.86
C TYR A 266 -7.93 -5.91 -13.58
N ARG A 267 -6.99 -6.19 -12.66
CA ARG A 267 -6.62 -7.56 -12.29
C ARG A 267 -7.80 -8.40 -11.77
N TYR A 268 -8.75 -7.80 -11.05
CA TYR A 268 -9.91 -8.53 -10.52
C TYR A 268 -11.12 -8.59 -11.44
N THR A 269 -11.31 -7.56 -12.27
CA THR A 269 -12.54 -7.40 -13.07
C THR A 269 -12.32 -7.75 -14.54
N HIS A 270 -11.08 -7.69 -15.02
CA HIS A 270 -10.70 -7.72 -16.43
C HIS A 270 -11.40 -6.66 -17.31
N ASP A 271 -11.99 -5.64 -16.69
CA ASP A 271 -12.66 -4.55 -17.39
C ASP A 271 -11.63 -3.54 -17.91
N GLN A 272 -11.50 -3.47 -19.24
CA GLN A 272 -10.49 -2.65 -19.92
C GLN A 272 -10.57 -1.16 -19.59
N LYS A 273 -11.69 -0.65 -19.08
CA LYS A 273 -11.78 0.77 -18.69
C LYS A 273 -10.79 1.16 -17.58
N TYR A 274 -10.31 0.18 -16.80
CA TYR A 274 -9.35 0.39 -15.72
C TYR A 274 -7.88 0.30 -16.16
N LEU A 275 -7.60 0.07 -17.44
CA LEU A 275 -6.26 -0.04 -18.03
C LEU A 275 -5.98 1.11 -19.00
#